data_AF-A0A946C2J0-F1
#
_entry.id   AF-A0A946C2J0-F1
#
_cell.length_a   1.000
_cell.length_b   1.000
_cell.length_c   1.000
_cell.angle_alpha   90.00
_cell.angle_beta   90.00
_cell.angle_gamma   90.00
#
_symmetry.space_group_name_H-M   'P 1'
#
loop_
_entity.id
_entity.type
_entity.pdbx_description
1 polymer ?
#
loop_
_entity_poly.entity_id
_entity_poly.type
_entity_poly.pdbx_seq_one_letter_code
_entity_poly.pdbx_strand_id
1 'polypeptide(L)'
;MLLPASQQFSKIIPTVILLFAYILAFYFLSLSVTKLPLSIVYGSWAGLGVFSVAILSYVFYDETYSWQAIIGLFMIVIGVSLVNIYRA
;
A
#
# COMPACT_ATOMS: atom_id res chain seq x y z
N MET A 1 5.66 -4.35 7.40
CA MET A 1 6.60 -5.45 7.70
C MET A 1 8.00 -4.96 8.03
N LEU A 2 8.75 -4.40 7.07
CA LEU A 2 10.12 -3.94 7.33
C LEU A 2 10.20 -2.74 8.30
N LEU A 3 9.17 -1.89 8.35
CA LEU A 3 9.12 -0.73 9.23
C LEU A 3 8.97 -1.11 10.72
N PRO A 4 8.04 -1.99 11.13
CA PRO A 4 8.08 -2.56 12.48
C PRO A 4 9.38 -3.32 12.76
N ALA A 5 9.93 -4.05 11.78
CA ALA A 5 11.15 -4.83 11.94
C ALA A 5 12.41 -3.97 12.13
N SER A 6 12.42 -2.71 11.67
CA SER A 6 13.55 -1.79 11.84
C SER A 6 13.65 -1.21 13.25
N GLN A 7 12.68 -1.46 14.14
CA GLN A 7 12.58 -0.84 15.46
C GLN A 7 12.74 0.68 15.37
N GLN A 8 11.90 1.33 14.57
CA GLN A 8 11.95 2.78 14.33
C GLN A 8 13.34 3.24 13.85
N PHE A 9 13.88 2.53 12.86
CA PHE A 9 15.19 2.79 12.24
C PHE A 9 16.43 2.48 13.09
N SER A 10 16.28 1.82 14.24
CA SER A 10 17.42 1.42 15.08
C SER A 10 18.26 0.30 14.48
N LYS A 11 17.66 -0.58 13.66
CA LYS A 11 18.39 -1.68 12.99
C LYS A 11 18.81 -1.29 11.57
N ILE A 12 20.12 -1.27 11.32
CA ILE A 12 20.72 -0.78 10.07
C ILE A 12 20.29 -1.61 8.86
N ILE A 13 20.40 -2.95 8.93
CA ILE A 13 20.10 -3.85 7.80
C ILE A 13 18.63 -3.69 7.30
N PRO A 14 17.59 -3.87 8.14
CA PRO A 14 16.20 -3.69 7.68
C PRO A 14 15.89 -2.24 7.26
N THR A 15 16.58 -1.24 7.82
CA THR A 15 16.42 0.17 7.43
C THR A 15 16.93 0.42 6.02
N VAL A 16 18.11 -0.10 5.66
CA VAL A 16 18.67 0.05 4.31
C VAL A 16 17.77 -0.63 3.27
N ILE A 17 17.28 -1.84 3.57
CA ILE A 17 16.36 -2.57 2.68
C ILE A 17 15.05 -1.79 2.51
N LEU A 18 14.50 -1.25 3.59
CA LEU A 18 13.28 -0.44 3.54
C LEU A 18 13.46 0.82 2.69
N LEU A 19 14.55 1.57 2.88
CA LEU A 19 14.85 2.76 2.09
C LEU A 19 14.99 2.42 0.61
N PHE A 20 15.71 1.35 0.28
CA PHE A 20 15.87 0.91 -1.10
C PHE A 20 14.52 0.52 -1.73
N ALA A 21 13.69 -0.23 -1.00
CA ALA A 21 12.36 -0.60 -1.46
C ALA A 21 11.45 0.61 -1.68
N TYR A 22 11.51 1.63 -0.80
CA TYR A 22 10.76 2.88 -0.97
C TYR A 22 11.21 3.66 -2.20
N ILE A 23 12.51 3.82 -2.41
CA ILE A 23 13.04 4.50 -3.61
C ILE A 23 12.55 3.78 -4.87
N LEU A 24 12.65 2.45 -4.90
CA LEU A 24 12.23 1.64 -6.03
C LEU A 24 10.72 1.76 -6.28
N ALA A 25 9.90 1.72 -5.22
CA ALA A 25 8.46 1.87 -5.33
C ALA A 25 8.06 3.24 -5.89
N PHE A 26 8.65 4.32 -5.38
CA PHE A 26 8.38 5.68 -5.88
C PHE A 26 8.89 5.89 -7.31
N TYR A 27 9.99 5.25 -7.69
CA TYR A 27 10.47 5.27 -9.07
C TYR A 27 9.47 4.65 -10.03
N PHE A 28 8.95 3.44 -9.73
CA PHE A 28 7.90 2.81 -10.55
C PHE A 28 6.59 3.59 -10.56
N LEU A 29 6.24 4.21 -9.43
CA LEU A 29 5.08 5.08 -9.36
C LEU A 29 5.24 6.29 -10.28
N SER A 30 6.41 6.94 -10.27
CA SER A 30 6.74 8.08 -11.13
C SER A 30 6.61 7.72 -12.62
N LEU A 31 7.12 6.55 -13.03
CA LEU A 31 6.93 6.04 -14.39
C LEU A 31 5.45 5.85 -14.75
N SER A 32 4.65 5.34 -13.81
CA SER A 32 3.22 5.10 -14.02
C SER A 32 2.43 6.40 -14.19
N VAL A 33 2.76 7.44 -13.42
CA VAL A 33 2.14 8.78 -13.53
C VAL A 33 2.29 9.40 -14.91
N THR A 34 3.39 9.13 -15.62
CA THR A 34 3.59 9.67 -16.98
C THR A 34 2.63 9.11 -18.03
N LYS A 35 2.04 7.94 -17.78
CA LYS A 35 1.17 7.22 -18.74
C LYS A 35 -0.30 7.23 -18.35
N LEU A 36 -0.61 7.56 -17.11
CA LEU A 36 -1.90 7.38 -16.48
C LEU A 36 -2.28 8.62 -15.67
N PRO A 37 -3.50 9.19 -15.81
CA PRO A 37 -4.07 10.14 -14.87
C PRO A 37 -3.77 9.85 -13.40
N LEU A 38 -3.39 10.91 -12.69
CA LEU A 38 -2.98 10.89 -11.28
C LEU A 38 -4.00 10.22 -10.37
N SER A 39 -5.30 10.45 -10.62
CA SER A 39 -6.41 9.86 -9.86
C SER A 39 -6.34 8.33 -9.80
N ILE A 40 -5.96 7.70 -10.91
CA ILE A 40 -5.88 6.24 -11.01
C ILE A 40 -4.59 5.72 -10.45
N VAL A 41 -3.48 6.40 -10.69
CA VAL A 41 -2.18 5.97 -10.17
C VAL A 41 -2.17 6.03 -8.65
N TYR A 42 -2.53 7.17 -8.06
CA TYR A 42 -2.56 7.31 -6.61
C TYR A 42 -3.71 6.53 -5.97
N GLY A 43 -4.88 6.49 -6.59
CA GLY A 43 -6.01 5.70 -6.11
C GLY A 43 -5.66 4.20 -6.04
N SER A 44 -5.15 3.64 -7.14
CA SER A 44 -4.79 2.23 -7.21
C SER A 44 -3.62 1.88 -6.29
N TRP A 45 -2.58 2.72 -6.27
CA TRP A 45 -1.42 2.51 -5.40
C TRP A 45 -1.81 2.54 -3.91
N ALA A 46 -2.60 3.52 -3.48
CA ALA A 46 -3.05 3.61 -2.10
C ALA A 46 -3.99 2.44 -1.72
N GLY A 47 -4.95 2.09 -2.57
CA GLY A 47 -5.89 1.01 -2.27
C GLY A 47 -5.21 -0.36 -2.19
N LEU A 48 -4.36 -0.69 -3.17
CA LEU A 48 -3.58 -1.92 -3.13
C LEU A 48 -2.61 -1.95 -1.95
N GLY A 49 -1.98 -0.81 -1.65
CA GLY A 49 -1.08 -0.68 -0.50
C GLY A 49 -1.78 -0.98 0.82
N VAL A 50 -2.90 -0.32 1.10
CA VAL A 50 -3.67 -0.51 2.34
C VAL A 50 -4.19 -1.93 2.44
N PHE A 51 -4.77 -2.47 1.37
CA PHE A 51 -5.29 -3.84 1.35
C PHE A 51 -4.19 -4.89 1.57
N SER A 52 -3.05 -4.74 0.92
CA SER A 52 -1.90 -5.63 1.09
C SER A 52 -1.34 -5.54 2.50
N VAL A 53 -1.22 -4.33 3.06
CA VAL A 53 -0.75 -4.14 4.44
C VAL A 53 -1.70 -4.80 5.43
N ALA A 54 -3.02 -4.66 5.27
CA ALA A 54 -3.99 -5.31 6.14
C ALA A 54 -3.88 -6.85 6.11
N ILE A 55 -3.78 -7.45 4.91
CA ILE A 55 -3.59 -8.90 4.80
C ILE A 55 -2.28 -9.34 5.44
N LEU A 56 -1.19 -8.65 5.13
CA LEU A 56 0.12 -8.97 5.67
C LEU A 56 0.10 -8.83 7.20
N SER A 57 -0.49 -7.77 7.73
CA SER A 57 -0.58 -7.55 9.18
C SER A 57 -1.40 -8.63 9.89
N TYR A 58 -2.50 -9.11 9.29
CA TYR A 58 -3.21 -10.29 9.79
C TYR A 58 -2.30 -11.51 9.88
N VAL A 59 -1.52 -11.78 8.82
CA VAL A 59 -0.70 -13.01 8.72
C VAL A 59 0.54 -12.99 9.60
N PHE A 60 1.22 -11.85 9.75
CA PHE A 60 2.51 -11.78 10.45
C PHE A 60 2.41 -11.26 11.88
N TYR A 61 1.36 -10.51 12.22
CA TYR A 61 1.19 -9.92 13.55
C TYR A 61 -0.08 -10.42 14.26
N ASP A 62 -0.81 -11.38 13.67
CA ASP A 62 -2.08 -11.89 14.19
C ASP A 62 -3.07 -10.77 14.55
N GLU A 63 -3.01 -9.64 13.83
CA GLU A 63 -3.87 -8.50 14.08
C GLU A 63 -5.33 -8.85 13.74
N THR A 64 -6.18 -8.92 14.77
CA THR A 64 -7.61 -9.14 14.56
C THR A 64 -8.28 -7.86 14.09
N TYR A 65 -8.83 -7.87 12.88
CA TYR A 65 -9.63 -6.77 12.37
C TYR A 65 -11.07 -6.86 12.86
N SER A 66 -11.63 -5.72 13.27
CA SER A 66 -13.06 -5.62 13.53
C SER A 66 -13.84 -5.77 12.22
N TRP A 67 -15.09 -6.21 12.31
CA TRP A 67 -15.95 -6.38 11.13
C TRP A 67 -16.12 -5.05 10.36
N GLN A 68 -16.09 -3.91 11.05
CA GLN A 68 -16.12 -2.59 10.42
C GLN A 68 -14.88 -2.30 9.57
N ALA A 69 -13.69 -2.67 10.06
CA ALA A 69 -12.44 -2.49 9.33
C ALA A 69 -12.42 -3.34 8.04
N ILE A 70 -12.94 -4.56 8.11
CA ILE A 70 -13.08 -5.45 6.95
C ILE A 70 -14.00 -4.82 5.90
N ILE A 71 -15.17 -4.30 6.30
CA ILE A 71 -16.06 -3.59 5.37
C ILE A 71 -15.37 -2.38 4.75
N GLY A 72 -14.64 -1.60 5.55
CA GLY A 72 -13.87 -0.46 5.06
C GLY A 72 -12.85 -0.86 3.99
N LEU A 73 -12.12 -1.96 4.19
CA LEU A 73 -11.17 -2.49 3.20
C LEU A 73 -11.86 -2.86 1.89
N PHE A 74 -13.02 -3.51 1.93
CA PHE A 74 -13.81 -3.79 0.74
C PHE A 74 -14.28 -2.51 0.04
N MET A 75 -14.72 -1.50 0.79
CA MET A 75 -15.10 -0.20 0.22
C MET A 75 -13.93 0.50 -0.48
N ILE A 76 -12.71 0.42 0.06
CA ILE A 76 -11.50 0.95 -0.60
C ILE A 76 -11.30 0.26 -1.96
N VAL A 77 -11.37 -1.07 -2.00
CA VAL A 77 -11.18 -1.85 -3.25
C VAL A 77 -12.25 -1.47 -4.28
N ILE A 78 -13.51 -1.35 -3.85
CA ILE A 78 -14.61 -0.94 -4.73
C ILE A 78 -14.38 0.48 -5.25
N GLY A 79 -14.06 1.43 -4.37
CA GLY A 79 -13.83 2.83 -4.74
C GLY A 79 -12.69 2.99 -5.76
N VAL A 80 -11.58 2.29 -5.54
CA VAL A 80 -10.46 2.25 -6.48
C VAL A 80 -10.85 1.62 -7.82
N SER A 81 -11.60 0.53 -7.79
CA SER A 81 -12.08 -0.13 -9.01
C SER A 81 -12.98 0.80 -9.83
N LEU A 82 -13.87 1.55 -9.18
CA LEU A 82 -14.72 2.54 -9.83
C LEU A 82 -13.90 3.66 -10.48
N VAL A 83 -12.90 4.22 -9.78
CA VAL A 83 -12.00 5.25 -10.32
C VAL A 83 -11.21 4.72 -11.53
N ASN A 84 -10.81 3.45 -11.49
CA ASN A 84 -10.08 2.82 -12.59
C ASN A 84 -10.96 2.51 -13.81
N ILE A 85 -12.20 2.06 -13.60
CA ILE A 85 -13.13 1.67 -14.67
C ILE A 85 -13.74 2.90 -15.35
N TYR A 86 -14.21 3.88 -14.57
CA TYR A 86 -14.91 5.06 -15.08
C TYR A 86 -13.96 6.23 -15.34
N ARG A 87 -12.76 5.92 -15.83
CA ARG A 87 -11.77 6.91 -16.25
C ARG A 87 -12.34 7.71 -17.44
N ALA A 88 -13.00 8.83 -17.15
CA ALA A 88 -13.29 9.86 -18.13
C ALA A 88 -12.01 10.60 -18.51
#